data_AF-A0A519CA84-F1
#
_entry.id   AF-A0A519CA84-F1
#
_cell.length_a   1.000
_cell.length_b   1.000
_cell.length_c   1.000
_cell.angle_alpha   90.00
_cell.angle_beta   90.00
_cell.angle_gamma   90.00
#
_symmetry.space_group_name_H-M   'P 1'
#
loop_
_entity.id
_entity.type
_entity.pdbx_description
1 polymer ?
#
loop_
_entity_poly.entity_id
_entity_poly.type
_entity_poly.pdbx_seq_one_letter_code
_entity_poly.pdbx_strand_id
1 'polypeptide(L)'
;IEAANELIDSNLQDQTYKVNFTGGDPLIQHQAVAELAKHIQNKKIPTYLESSCFDIDRFNHVLPFIDIAKIEFKTKDSDFVDSEHYEKLIGHTMKCLESSVKSKKITYIKIVVSSKTQLNEFKKLVTQIFNIISKENIDGFIIQPTYGISEPSLDLLLDLYDVVFPYYIDVKVVPQLHKFIGAP
;
A
#
# COMPACT_ATOMS: atom_id res chain seq x y z
N ILE A 1 11.31 19.44 -11.67
CA ILE A 1 10.12 19.47 -10.79
C ILE A 1 9.09 20.47 -11.31
N GLU A 2 9.49 21.70 -11.67
CA GLU A 2 8.60 22.69 -12.29
C GLU A 2 7.76 22.14 -13.46
N ALA A 3 8.39 21.56 -14.48
CA ALA A 3 7.67 20.95 -15.60
C ALA A 3 6.67 19.84 -15.19
N ALA A 4 6.97 19.10 -14.12
CA ALA A 4 6.05 18.08 -13.59
C ALA A 4 4.86 18.73 -12.85
N ASN A 5 5.10 19.81 -12.11
CA ASN A 5 4.03 20.60 -11.48
C ASN A 5 3.13 21.25 -12.54
N GLU A 6 3.69 21.82 -13.61
CA GLU A 6 2.91 22.36 -14.73
C GLU A 6 2.07 21.28 -15.42
N LEU A 7 2.64 20.09 -15.61
CA LEU A 7 1.90 18.95 -16.16
C LEU A 7 0.75 18.53 -15.25
N ILE A 8 0.98 18.44 -13.94
CA ILE A 8 -0.07 18.16 -12.97
C ILE A 8 -1.15 19.23 -13.06
N ASP A 9 -0.77 20.50 -13.00
CA ASP A 9 -1.69 21.64 -12.95
C ASP A 9 -2.57 21.72 -14.20
N SER A 10 -2.01 21.43 -15.37
CA SER A 10 -2.75 21.41 -16.63
C SER A 10 -3.70 20.20 -16.79
N ASN A 11 -3.51 19.14 -16.00
CA ASN A 11 -4.34 17.93 -16.05
C ASN A 11 -5.34 17.82 -14.88
N LEU A 12 -5.14 18.57 -13.79
CA LEU A 12 -6.10 18.63 -12.69
C LEU A 12 -7.46 19.14 -13.19
N GLN A 13 -8.51 18.40 -12.82
CA GLN A 13 -9.90 18.74 -13.13
C GLN A 13 -10.61 19.25 -11.89
N ASP A 14 -11.69 20.02 -12.10
CA ASP A 14 -12.59 20.40 -11.01
C ASP A 14 -13.07 19.13 -10.27
N GLN A 15 -13.13 19.22 -8.94
CA GLN A 15 -13.52 18.12 -8.06
C GLN A 15 -12.60 16.89 -8.11
N THR A 16 -11.32 17.07 -8.50
CA THR A 16 -10.29 16.03 -8.31
C THR A 16 -10.27 15.60 -6.84
N TYR A 17 -10.65 14.34 -6.58
CA TYR A 17 -10.81 13.83 -5.21
C TYR A 17 -9.46 13.70 -4.47
N LYS A 18 -8.42 13.24 -5.17
CA LYS A 18 -7.07 13.07 -4.64
C LYS A 18 -6.06 12.88 -5.77
N VAL A 19 -4.78 13.07 -5.46
CA VAL A 19 -3.66 12.70 -6.34
C VAL A 19 -2.94 11.49 -5.76
N ASN A 20 -2.76 10.46 -6.58
CA ASN A 20 -2.11 9.21 -6.18
C ASN A 20 -0.66 9.15 -6.67
N PHE A 21 0.28 8.97 -5.75
CA PHE A 21 1.65 8.59 -6.01
C PHE A 21 1.76 7.05 -5.96
N THR A 22 1.87 6.44 -7.14
CA THR A 22 1.89 4.98 -7.37
C THR A 22 2.73 4.65 -8.62
N GLY A 23 2.65 3.42 -9.14
CA GLY A 23 3.34 2.96 -10.36
C GLY A 23 4.30 1.81 -10.05
N GLY A 24 5.60 2.03 -10.26
CA GLY A 24 6.63 1.26 -9.55
C GLY A 24 6.56 1.51 -8.03
N ASP A 25 7.69 1.50 -7.32
CA ASP A 25 7.67 2.00 -5.95
C ASP A 25 8.03 3.50 -5.90
N PRO A 26 7.11 4.39 -5.47
CA PRO A 26 7.35 5.83 -5.46
C PRO A 26 8.54 6.24 -4.57
N LEU A 27 8.88 5.43 -3.55
CA LEU A 27 9.99 5.74 -2.64
C LEU A 27 11.36 5.66 -3.32
N ILE A 28 11.46 5.03 -4.51
CA ILE A 28 12.69 5.09 -5.32
C ILE A 28 13.07 6.54 -5.62
N GLN A 29 12.07 7.41 -5.86
CA GLN A 29 12.24 8.82 -6.18
C GLN A 29 11.66 9.72 -5.07
N HIS A 30 11.87 9.36 -3.81
CA HIS A 30 11.24 10.02 -2.66
C HIS A 30 11.40 11.55 -2.61
N GLN A 31 12.47 12.12 -3.16
CA GLN A 31 12.69 13.57 -3.19
C GLN A 31 11.67 14.25 -4.10
N ALA A 32 11.52 13.72 -5.32
CA ALA A 32 10.53 14.20 -6.26
C ALA A 32 9.11 14.00 -5.71
N VAL A 33 8.81 12.83 -5.15
CA VAL A 33 7.49 12.57 -4.56
C VAL A 33 7.17 13.57 -3.44
N ALA A 34 8.10 13.86 -2.54
CA ALA A 34 7.89 14.84 -1.48
C ALA A 34 7.59 16.25 -2.04
N GLU A 35 8.35 16.71 -3.03
CA GLU A 35 8.13 18.04 -3.64
C GLU A 35 6.80 18.12 -4.38
N LEU A 36 6.44 17.10 -5.15
CA LEU A 36 5.16 17.03 -5.87
C LEU A 36 3.98 16.93 -4.89
N ALA A 37 4.08 16.08 -3.86
CA ALA A 37 3.05 15.94 -2.84
C ALA A 37 2.82 17.26 -2.08
N LYS A 38 3.90 17.97 -1.74
CA LYS A 38 3.81 19.31 -1.13
C LYS A 38 3.10 20.31 -2.04
N HIS A 39 3.39 20.30 -3.35
CA HIS A 39 2.70 21.14 -4.33
C HIS A 39 1.19 20.86 -4.38
N ILE A 40 0.80 19.58 -4.36
CA ILE A 40 -0.61 19.16 -4.30
C ILE A 40 -1.29 19.60 -3.00
N GLN A 41 -0.64 19.43 -1.84
CA GLN A 41 -1.19 19.88 -0.56
C GLN A 41 -1.43 21.38 -0.53
N ASN A 42 -0.57 22.20 -1.15
CA ASN A 42 -0.78 23.65 -1.25
C ASN A 42 -2.06 24.01 -2.03
N LYS A 43 -2.55 23.11 -2.89
CA LYS A 43 -3.83 23.24 -3.61
C LYS A 43 -5.02 22.69 -2.83
N LYS A 44 -4.80 22.20 -1.61
CA LYS A 44 -5.81 21.58 -0.74
C LYS A 44 -6.47 20.34 -1.35
N ILE A 45 -5.75 19.64 -2.22
CA ILE A 45 -6.17 18.35 -2.77
C ILE A 45 -5.50 17.25 -1.94
N PRO A 46 -6.24 16.23 -1.49
CA PRO A 46 -5.67 15.12 -0.74
C PRO A 46 -4.57 14.37 -1.52
N THR A 47 -3.48 14.06 -0.84
CA THR A 47 -2.39 13.24 -1.38
C THR A 47 -2.49 11.80 -0.91
N TYR A 48 -2.22 10.87 -1.82
CA TYR A 48 -2.27 9.44 -1.56
C TYR A 48 -0.98 8.78 -1.99
N LEU A 49 -0.38 7.95 -1.13
CA LEU A 49 0.81 7.15 -1.44
C LEU A 49 0.46 5.67 -1.37
N GLU A 50 0.88 4.91 -2.38
CA GLU A 50 0.90 3.45 -2.34
C GLU A 50 2.33 2.96 -2.56
N SER A 51 2.85 2.17 -1.60
CA SER A 51 4.25 1.72 -1.63
C SER A 51 4.42 0.42 -0.87
N SER A 52 5.36 -0.40 -1.33
CA SER A 52 5.84 -1.59 -0.61
C SER A 52 6.66 -1.24 0.64
N CYS A 53 7.01 0.05 0.79
CA CYS A 53 7.67 0.58 1.97
C CYS A 53 9.01 -0.10 2.25
N PHE A 54 9.80 -0.36 1.19
CA PHE A 54 11.08 -1.06 1.29
C PHE A 54 12.17 -0.30 2.06
N ASP A 55 11.96 0.99 2.33
CA ASP A 55 12.88 1.87 3.04
C ASP A 55 12.10 2.88 3.91
N ILE A 56 12.31 2.79 5.22
CA ILE A 56 11.61 3.58 6.23
C ILE A 56 12.04 5.05 6.22
N ASP A 57 13.31 5.34 5.94
CA ASP A 57 13.82 6.71 5.99
C ASP A 57 13.25 7.51 4.82
N ARG A 58 13.18 6.86 3.65
CA ARG A 58 12.53 7.42 2.45
C ARG A 58 11.03 7.61 2.65
N PHE A 59 10.35 6.66 3.29
CA PHE A 59 8.94 6.79 3.63
C PHE A 59 8.70 7.98 4.57
N ASN A 60 9.46 8.07 5.67
CA ASN A 60 9.34 9.15 6.65
C ASN A 60 9.66 10.53 6.06
N HIS A 61 10.50 10.61 5.03
CA HIS A 61 10.75 11.85 4.31
C HIS A 61 9.52 12.33 3.51
N VAL A 62 8.75 11.41 2.93
CA VAL A 62 7.56 11.71 2.13
C VAL A 62 6.31 11.90 2.99
N LEU A 63 6.20 11.15 4.09
CA LEU A 63 5.02 11.06 4.97
C LEU A 63 4.41 12.40 5.42
N PRO A 64 5.17 13.46 5.73
CA PRO A 64 4.59 14.76 6.08
C PRO A 64 3.64 15.32 5.02
N PHE A 65 3.90 15.00 3.75
CA PHE A 65 3.16 15.50 2.60
C PHE A 65 2.07 14.55 2.08
N ILE A 66 1.82 13.45 2.80
CA ILE A 66 0.84 12.42 2.46
C ILE A 66 -0.34 12.48 3.43
N ASP A 67 -1.57 12.49 2.90
CA ASP A 67 -2.79 12.43 3.71
C ASP A 67 -3.28 10.99 3.89
N ILE A 68 -3.16 10.18 2.83
CA ILE A 68 -3.59 8.79 2.79
C ILE A 68 -2.41 7.89 2.41
N ALA A 69 -2.07 6.91 3.25
CA ALA A 69 -1.02 5.94 2.97
C ALA A 69 -1.60 4.53 2.85
N LYS A 70 -1.39 3.89 1.70
CA LYS A 70 -1.64 2.45 1.52
C LYS A 70 -0.31 1.70 1.58
N ILE A 71 -0.11 1.02 2.70
CA ILE A 71 1.08 0.22 2.97
C ILE A 71 0.88 -1.17 2.37
N GLU A 72 1.72 -1.51 1.39
CA GLU A 72 1.67 -2.79 0.72
C GLU A 72 2.66 -3.79 1.33
N PHE A 73 2.13 -4.86 1.90
CA PHE A 73 2.94 -6.01 2.30
C PHE A 73 3.04 -7.00 1.14
N LYS A 74 4.27 -7.41 0.85
CA LYS A 74 4.57 -8.48 -0.09
C LYS A 74 4.64 -9.80 0.67
N THR A 75 3.97 -10.83 0.17
CA THR A 75 4.12 -12.18 0.73
C THR A 75 5.44 -12.81 0.24
N LYS A 76 5.96 -13.77 1.00
CA LYS A 76 7.23 -14.45 0.68
C LYS A 76 7.21 -15.16 -0.67
N ASP A 77 6.06 -15.64 -1.10
CA ASP A 77 5.83 -16.32 -2.39
C ASP A 77 5.75 -15.38 -3.60
N SER A 78 5.85 -14.06 -3.38
CA SER A 78 5.80 -13.07 -4.46
C SER A 78 7.08 -12.97 -5.29
N ASP A 79 8.18 -13.60 -4.84
CA ASP A 79 9.52 -13.49 -5.43
C ASP A 79 10.00 -12.02 -5.63
N PHE A 80 9.42 -11.07 -4.88
CA PHE A 80 9.73 -9.64 -4.98
C PHE A 80 11.15 -9.32 -4.51
N VAL A 81 11.62 -10.05 -3.50
CA VAL A 81 13.01 -10.08 -3.02
C VAL A 81 13.36 -11.53 -2.72
N ASP A 82 14.66 -11.85 -2.71
CA ASP A 82 15.10 -13.17 -2.30
C ASP A 82 14.80 -13.44 -0.80
N SER A 83 14.94 -14.71 -0.40
CA SER A 83 14.64 -15.13 0.95
C SER A 83 15.53 -14.51 2.03
N GLU A 84 16.74 -14.04 1.67
CA GLU A 84 17.68 -13.42 2.59
C GLU A 84 17.26 -11.98 2.92
N HIS A 85 16.65 -11.28 1.96
CA HIS A 85 16.23 -9.89 2.09
C HIS A 85 14.76 -9.71 2.51
N TYR A 86 13.95 -10.76 2.46
CA TYR A 86 12.52 -10.70 2.80
C TYR A 86 12.23 -10.16 4.22
N GLU A 87 12.93 -10.65 5.24
CA GLU A 87 12.73 -10.20 6.62
C GLU A 87 13.06 -8.72 6.80
N LYS A 88 14.07 -8.22 6.07
CA LYS A 88 14.43 -6.80 6.07
C LYS A 88 13.31 -5.97 5.43
N LEU A 89 12.79 -6.41 4.27
CA LEU A 89 11.67 -5.75 3.60
C LEU A 89 10.46 -5.64 4.54
N ILE A 90 10.01 -6.77 5.11
CA ILE A 90 8.87 -6.79 6.04
C ILE A 90 9.14 -5.89 7.26
N GLY A 91 10.36 -5.92 7.81
CA GLY A 91 10.75 -5.03 8.90
C GLY A 91 10.63 -3.54 8.57
N HIS A 92 10.99 -3.13 7.34
CA HIS A 92 10.77 -1.75 6.88
C HIS A 92 9.29 -1.44 6.68
N THR A 93 8.53 -2.33 6.06
CA THR A 93 7.08 -2.15 5.82
C THR A 93 6.31 -2.01 7.14
N MET A 94 6.64 -2.82 8.16
CA MET A 94 6.06 -2.73 9.51
C MET A 94 6.31 -1.36 10.15
N LYS A 95 7.55 -0.86 10.09
CA LYS A 95 7.89 0.47 10.61
C LYS A 95 7.17 1.58 9.87
N CYS A 96 6.95 1.43 8.56
CA CYS A 96 6.19 2.43 7.79
C CYS A 96 4.72 2.46 8.20
N LEU A 97 4.13 1.29 8.46
CA LEU A 97 2.79 1.17 9.03
C LEU A 97 2.69 1.89 10.39
N GLU A 98 3.63 1.63 11.30
CA GLU A 98 3.69 2.31 12.61
C GLU A 98 3.84 3.83 12.45
N SER A 99 4.73 4.30 11.57
CA SER A 99 4.92 5.73 11.27
C SER A 99 3.64 6.38 10.76
N SER A 100 2.93 5.70 9.85
CA SER A 100 1.66 6.19 9.27
C SER A 100 0.59 6.34 10.34
N VAL A 101 0.39 5.29 11.15
CA VAL A 101 -0.56 5.26 12.27
C VAL A 101 -0.22 6.32 13.32
N LYS A 102 1.05 6.40 13.74
CA LYS A 102 1.51 7.37 14.74
C LYS A 102 1.33 8.81 14.27
N SER A 103 1.49 9.04 12.98
CA SER A 103 1.28 10.36 12.34
C SER A 103 -0.20 10.64 12.02
N LYS A 104 -1.12 9.74 12.43
CA LYS A 104 -2.58 9.85 12.24
C LYS A 104 -2.97 10.06 10.77
N LYS A 105 -2.26 9.42 9.85
CA LYS A 105 -2.64 9.39 8.43
C LYS A 105 -3.78 8.42 8.23
N ILE A 106 -4.61 8.66 7.22
CA ILE A 106 -5.58 7.66 6.78
C ILE A 106 -4.77 6.48 6.24
N THR A 107 -4.82 5.35 6.94
CA THR A 107 -3.87 4.25 6.74
C THR A 107 -4.59 3.00 6.28
N TYR A 108 -4.22 2.52 5.09
CA TYR A 108 -4.70 1.26 4.53
C TYR A 108 -3.59 0.23 4.52
N ILE A 109 -3.95 -1.02 4.78
CA ILE A 109 -3.08 -2.18 4.56
C ILE A 109 -3.52 -2.86 3.28
N LYS A 110 -2.57 -3.22 2.42
CA LYS A 110 -2.81 -4.07 1.26
C LYS A 110 -1.86 -5.26 1.32
N ILE A 111 -2.36 -6.46 1.11
CA ILE A 111 -1.54 -7.65 0.88
C ILE A 111 -1.89 -8.20 -0.48
N VAL A 112 -0.88 -8.33 -1.35
CA VAL A 112 -1.05 -8.99 -2.65
C VAL A 112 -0.85 -10.49 -2.46
N VAL A 113 -1.80 -11.28 -2.96
CA VAL A 113 -1.83 -12.74 -2.79
C VAL A 113 -1.93 -13.44 -4.13
N SER A 114 -1.34 -14.62 -4.22
CA SER A 114 -1.28 -15.47 -5.41
C SER A 114 -1.74 -16.89 -5.10
N SER A 115 -1.85 -17.75 -6.11
CA SER A 115 -2.09 -19.19 -5.90
C SER A 115 -0.97 -19.90 -5.13
N LYS A 116 0.21 -19.27 -5.00
CA LYS A 116 1.34 -19.77 -4.20
C LYS A 116 1.27 -19.32 -2.74
N THR A 117 0.37 -18.40 -2.39
CA THR A 117 0.31 -17.84 -1.04
C THR A 117 -0.10 -18.91 -0.05
N GLN A 118 0.78 -19.17 0.91
CA GLN A 118 0.56 -20.18 1.92
C GLN A 118 -0.21 -19.60 3.10
N LEU A 119 -1.31 -20.24 3.48
CA LEU A 119 -2.21 -19.79 4.54
C LEU A 119 -1.48 -19.56 5.87
N ASN A 120 -0.54 -20.44 6.24
CA ASN A 120 0.24 -20.33 7.48
C ASN A 120 1.16 -19.11 7.48
N GLU A 121 1.81 -18.80 6.35
CA GLU A 121 2.69 -17.63 6.25
C GLU A 121 1.88 -16.33 6.23
N PHE A 122 0.75 -16.32 5.54
CA PHE A 122 -0.19 -15.19 5.57
C PHE A 122 -0.72 -14.94 6.99
N LYS A 123 -1.10 -15.99 7.72
CA LYS A 123 -1.53 -15.90 9.13
C LYS A 123 -0.45 -15.33 10.04
N LYS A 124 0.80 -15.73 9.86
CA LYS A 124 1.93 -15.16 10.61
C LYS A 124 2.07 -13.66 10.33
N LEU A 125 2.03 -13.26 9.06
CA LEU A 125 2.13 -11.85 8.66
C LEU A 125 1.00 -11.01 9.27
N VAL A 126 -0.25 -11.47 9.17
CA VAL A 126 -1.42 -10.79 9.76
C VAL A 126 -1.27 -10.67 11.28
N THR A 127 -0.82 -11.73 11.95
CA THR A 127 -0.57 -11.70 13.40
C THR A 127 0.51 -10.68 13.76
N GLN A 128 1.61 -10.63 12.99
CA GLN A 128 2.68 -9.65 13.21
C GLN A 128 2.19 -8.21 13.03
N ILE A 129 1.35 -7.95 12.02
CA ILE A 129 0.73 -6.63 11.79
C ILE A 129 -0.07 -6.18 13.01
N PHE A 130 -1.01 -7.01 13.47
CA PHE A 130 -1.90 -6.65 14.59
C PHE A 130 -1.24 -6.75 15.97
N ASN A 131 -0.01 -7.26 16.06
CA ASN A 131 0.79 -7.16 17.29
C ASN A 131 1.43 -5.77 17.48
N ILE A 132 1.63 -5.00 16.41
CA ILE A 132 2.28 -3.67 16.48
C ILE A 132 1.30 -2.50 16.35
N ILE A 133 0.11 -2.74 15.79
CA ILE A 133 -0.93 -1.72 15.64
C ILE A 133 -2.29 -2.21 16.13
N SER A 134 -3.08 -1.29 16.66
CA SER A 134 -4.50 -1.51 16.96
C SER A 134 -5.32 -1.51 15.67
N LYS A 135 -6.32 -2.40 15.56
CA LYS A 135 -7.25 -2.46 14.42
C LYS A 135 -8.05 -1.16 14.23
N GLU A 136 -8.24 -0.40 15.29
CA GLU A 136 -8.94 0.89 15.30
C GLU A 136 -8.11 2.03 14.69
N ASN A 137 -6.82 1.80 14.42
CA ASN A 137 -5.90 2.81 13.89
C ASN A 137 -5.67 2.69 12.38
N ILE A 138 -6.40 1.80 11.69
CA ILE A 138 -6.37 1.67 10.24
C ILE A 138 -7.76 1.92 9.66
N ASP A 139 -7.79 2.35 8.41
CA ASP A 139 -9.00 2.74 7.67
C ASP A 139 -9.40 1.69 6.62
N GLY A 140 -8.61 0.62 6.48
CA GLY A 140 -8.97 -0.52 5.66
C GLY A 140 -7.88 -1.58 5.54
N PHE A 141 -8.33 -2.81 5.29
CA PHE A 141 -7.48 -3.95 5.00
C PHE A 141 -7.92 -4.57 3.66
N ILE A 142 -7.00 -4.62 2.69
CA ILE A 142 -7.26 -5.11 1.34
C ILE A 142 -6.44 -6.37 1.09
N ILE A 143 -7.13 -7.44 0.70
CA ILE A 143 -6.52 -8.62 0.07
C ILE A 143 -6.69 -8.45 -1.43
N GLN A 144 -5.57 -8.35 -2.16
CA GLN A 144 -5.59 -8.12 -3.60
C GLN A 144 -5.03 -9.34 -4.33
N PRO A 145 -5.84 -10.10 -5.08
CA PRO A 145 -5.30 -11.19 -5.90
C PRO A 145 -4.41 -10.66 -7.02
N THR A 146 -3.42 -11.47 -7.41
CA THR A 146 -2.75 -11.34 -8.70
C THR A 146 -3.74 -11.55 -9.85
N TYR A 147 -3.37 -11.10 -11.05
CA TYR A 147 -4.18 -11.21 -12.26
C TYR A 147 -3.33 -11.77 -13.41
N GLY A 148 -3.91 -12.67 -14.21
CA GLY A 148 -3.32 -13.37 -15.34
C GLY A 148 -2.39 -14.53 -14.95
N ILE A 149 -1.46 -14.27 -14.03
CA ILE A 149 -0.43 -15.26 -13.62
C ILE A 149 -0.61 -15.58 -12.14
N SER A 150 -0.62 -16.88 -11.84
CA SER A 150 -0.74 -17.41 -10.48
C SER A 150 -1.94 -16.82 -9.73
N GLU A 151 -3.08 -16.69 -10.39
CA GLU A 151 -4.31 -16.20 -9.74
C GLU A 151 -4.75 -17.20 -8.65
N PRO A 152 -5.04 -16.74 -7.43
CA PRO A 152 -5.55 -17.61 -6.36
C PRO A 152 -6.97 -18.11 -6.69
N SER A 153 -7.33 -19.28 -6.17
CA SER A 153 -8.71 -19.75 -6.24
C SER A 153 -9.63 -18.93 -5.32
N LEU A 154 -10.94 -18.99 -5.58
CA LEU A 154 -11.92 -18.38 -4.69
C LEU A 154 -11.84 -18.95 -3.27
N ASP A 155 -11.71 -20.27 -3.13
CA ASP A 155 -11.60 -20.93 -1.83
C ASP A 155 -10.40 -20.40 -1.03
N LEU A 156 -9.24 -20.25 -1.68
CA LEU A 156 -8.05 -19.66 -1.05
C LEU A 156 -8.32 -18.21 -0.62
N LEU A 157 -8.99 -17.40 -1.45
CA LEU A 157 -9.34 -16.02 -1.07
C LEU A 157 -10.27 -15.96 0.15
N LEU A 158 -11.21 -16.87 0.26
CA LEU A 158 -12.10 -16.98 1.43
C LEU A 158 -11.31 -17.43 2.68
N ASP A 159 -10.42 -18.41 2.54
CA ASP A 159 -9.54 -18.84 3.64
C ASP A 159 -8.64 -17.69 4.14
N LEU A 160 -8.08 -16.90 3.22
CA LEU A 160 -7.25 -15.74 3.55
C LEU A 160 -8.08 -14.62 4.20
N TYR A 161 -9.32 -14.41 3.75
CA TYR A 161 -10.25 -13.48 4.38
C TYR A 161 -10.53 -13.87 5.85
N ASP A 162 -10.81 -15.14 6.10
CA ASP A 162 -11.12 -15.68 7.43
C ASP A 162 -9.94 -15.56 8.42
N VAL A 163 -8.71 -15.44 7.91
CA VAL A 163 -7.53 -15.15 8.74
C VAL A 163 -7.53 -13.71 9.25
N VAL A 164 -7.98 -12.75 8.44
CA VAL A 164 -7.94 -11.32 8.78
C VAL A 164 -9.18 -10.89 9.56
N PHE A 165 -10.36 -11.44 9.21
CA PHE A 165 -11.65 -11.05 9.75
C PHE A 165 -11.73 -10.97 11.29
N PRO A 166 -11.12 -11.89 12.07
CA PRO A 166 -11.10 -11.80 13.53
C PRO A 166 -10.37 -10.55 14.07
N TYR A 167 -9.41 -10.02 13.31
CA TYR A 167 -8.66 -8.83 13.66
C TYR A 167 -9.30 -7.55 13.12
N TYR A 168 -9.87 -7.58 11.92
CA TYR A 168 -10.46 -6.41 11.28
C TYR A 168 -11.70 -6.81 10.49
N ILE A 169 -12.86 -6.23 10.80
CA ILE A 169 -14.15 -6.71 10.27
C ILE A 169 -14.39 -6.31 8.81
N ASP A 170 -13.86 -5.17 8.38
CA ASP A 170 -14.12 -4.59 7.05
C ASP A 170 -13.05 -4.98 6.02
N VAL A 171 -12.63 -6.25 6.02
CA VAL A 171 -11.67 -6.78 5.03
C VAL A 171 -12.29 -6.73 3.65
N LYS A 172 -11.53 -6.27 2.66
CA LYS A 172 -11.98 -6.20 1.26
C LYS A 172 -11.10 -7.07 0.40
N VAL A 173 -11.70 -8.01 -0.32
CA VAL A 173 -11.03 -8.70 -1.43
C VAL A 173 -11.28 -7.90 -2.70
N VAL A 174 -10.26 -7.20 -3.20
CA VAL A 174 -10.41 -6.27 -4.33
C VAL A 174 -9.52 -6.70 -5.48
N PRO A 175 -10.07 -7.07 -6.66
CA PRO A 175 -9.27 -7.42 -7.82
C PRO A 175 -8.56 -6.20 -8.42
N GLN A 176 -7.60 -6.43 -9.31
CA GLN A 176 -6.89 -5.37 -10.04
C GLN A 176 -7.77 -4.74 -11.12
N LEU A 177 -8.73 -3.89 -10.72
CA LEU A 177 -9.75 -3.32 -11.59
C LEU A 177 -9.21 -2.66 -12.86
N HIS A 178 -8.07 -1.96 -12.79
CA HIS A 178 -7.45 -1.32 -13.96
C HIS A 178 -7.14 -2.33 -15.07
N LYS A 179 -6.73 -3.56 -14.72
CA LYS A 179 -6.48 -4.63 -15.69
C LYS A 179 -7.76 -5.16 -16.34
N PHE A 180 -8.87 -5.18 -15.61
CA PHE A 180 -10.17 -5.58 -16.16
C PHE A 180 -10.74 -4.55 -17.14
N ILE A 181 -10.51 -3.26 -16.88
CA ILE A 181 -11.08 -2.18 -17.70
C ILE A 181 -10.11 -1.63 -18.75
N GLY A 182 -8.89 -2.17 -18.84
CA GLY A 182 -7.86 -1.71 -19.77
C GLY A 182 -7.31 -0.32 -19.47
N ALA A 183 -7.41 0.13 -18.21
CA ALA A 183 -6.77 1.36 -17.77
C ALA A 183 -5.26 1.10 -17.55
N PRO A 184 -4.39 2.05 -17.93
CA PRO A 184 -2.95 1.95 -17.73
C PRO A 184 -2.57 1.83 -16.24
#